data_AF-A0A352Z2T7-F1
#
_entry.id   AF-A0A352Z2T7-F1
#
_cell.length_a   1.000
_cell.length_b   1.000
_cell.length_c   1.000
_cell.angle_alpha   90.00
_cell.angle_beta   90.00
_cell.angle_gamma   90.00
#
_symmetry.space_group_name_H-M   'P 1'
#
loop_
_entity.id
_entity.type
_entity.pdbx_description
1 polymer ?
#
loop_
_entity_poly.entity_id
_entity_poly.type
_entity_poly.pdbx_seq_one_letter_code
_entity_poly.pdbx_strand_id
1 'polypeptide(L)'
;MRKYWFNNSRFQKGGILLFLLWIIMVQFTFAQRTVSGTVTSAADNTPMAGVNVIEKGTLHGVMTDADGKYSLSVSDGATLVFSFIGMRTREVPVGNQRVVDVTLESDVLGLDEVVVIGYGSVKRSDLTGSVGSISAKELEAIPIVTVEQSMR
;
A
#
# COMPACT_ATOMS: atom_id res chain seq x y z
N MET A 1 -78.70 10.11 12.36
CA MET A 1 -77.61 9.22 11.93
C MET A 1 -76.27 9.90 12.22
N ARG A 2 -75.53 9.47 13.25
CA ARG A 2 -74.22 10.04 13.63
C ARG A 2 -73.10 9.30 12.86
N LYS A 3 -72.38 10.00 11.97
CA LYS A 3 -71.17 9.50 11.31
C LYS A 3 -69.99 9.65 12.28
N TYR A 4 -69.47 8.52 12.78
CA TYR A 4 -68.21 8.48 13.51
C TYR A 4 -67.04 8.62 12.52
N TRP A 5 -66.33 9.75 12.60
CA TRP A 5 -65.05 9.96 11.94
C TRP A 5 -63.97 9.21 12.73
N PHE A 6 -63.64 7.98 12.33
CA PHE A 6 -62.51 7.24 12.88
C PHE A 6 -61.20 7.87 12.39
N ASN A 7 -60.45 8.49 13.29
CA ASN A 7 -59.14 9.08 13.03
C ASN A 7 -58.09 7.97 12.81
N ASN A 8 -57.72 7.74 11.54
CA ASN A 8 -56.77 6.71 11.10
C ASN A 8 -55.28 7.07 11.33
N SER A 9 -54.98 8.20 11.99
CA SER A 9 -53.61 8.69 12.13
C SER A 9 -52.69 7.82 12.99
N ARG A 10 -53.23 6.98 13.90
CA ARG A 10 -52.39 6.04 14.68
C ARG A 10 -51.94 4.82 13.86
N PHE A 11 -52.80 4.34 12.94
CA PHE A 11 -52.46 3.25 12.02
C PHE A 11 -51.50 3.71 10.92
N GLN A 12 -51.65 4.93 10.40
CA GLN A 12 -50.71 5.48 9.40
C GLN A 12 -49.32 5.75 9.99
N LYS A 13 -49.22 6.26 11.23
CA LYS A 13 -47.92 6.51 11.89
C LYS A 13 -47.14 5.22 12.19
N GLY A 14 -47.83 4.13 12.54
CA GLY A 14 -47.21 2.82 12.76
C GLY A 14 -46.64 2.21 11.48
N GLY A 15 -47.35 2.33 10.36
CA GLY A 15 -46.89 1.88 9.05
C GLY A 15 -45.65 2.65 8.57
N ILE A 16 -45.62 3.97 8.78
CA ILE A 16 -44.46 4.82 8.42
C ILE A 16 -43.23 4.46 9.27
N LEU A 17 -43.40 4.17 10.56
CA LEU A 17 -42.31 3.78 11.44
C LEU A 17 -41.70 2.42 11.04
N LEU A 18 -42.55 1.43 10.71
CA LEU A 18 -42.11 0.12 10.22
C LEU A 18 -41.41 0.20 8.86
N PHE A 19 -41.89 1.08 7.98
CA PHE A 19 -41.27 1.32 6.67
C PHE A 19 -39.89 2.00 6.81
N LEU A 20 -39.75 2.96 7.73
CA LEU A 20 -38.46 3.58 8.07
C LEU A 20 -37.48 2.58 8.70
N LEU A 21 -37.98 1.68 9.56
CA LEU A 21 -37.17 0.61 10.17
C LEU A 21 -36.66 -0.38 9.11
N TRP A 22 -37.48 -0.70 8.11
CA TRP A 22 -37.11 -1.56 6.99
C TRP A 22 -36.02 -0.93 6.11
N ILE A 23 -36.09 0.38 5.84
CA ILE A 23 -35.08 1.12 5.06
C ILE A 23 -33.71 1.16 5.76
N ILE A 24 -33.68 1.23 7.08
CA ILE A 24 -32.43 1.25 7.87
C ILE A 24 -31.73 -0.12 7.83
N MET A 25 -32.50 -1.21 7.79
CA MET A 25 -31.95 -2.57 7.72
C MET A 25 -31.28 -2.90 6.36
N VAL A 26 -31.60 -2.15 5.31
CA VAL A 26 -31.04 -2.35 3.95
C VAL A 26 -29.63 -1.74 3.79
N GLN A 27 -29.15 -0.95 4.76
CA GLN A 27 -27.88 -0.21 4.64
C GLN A 27 -26.60 -1.05 4.85
N PHE A 28 -26.70 -2.34 5.16
CA PHE A 28 -25.53 -3.22 5.35
C PHE A 28 -25.22 -4.08 4.11
N THR A 29 -25.14 -3.47 2.94
CA THR A 29 -24.52 -4.14 1.79
C THR A 29 -23.00 -4.05 1.93
N PHE A 30 -22.34 -5.19 2.13
CA PHE A 30 -20.88 -5.27 2.07
C PHE A 30 -20.43 -4.85 0.67
N ALA A 31 -19.78 -3.69 0.55
CA ALA A 31 -19.22 -3.23 -0.70
C ALA A 31 -17.98 -4.07 -1.03
N GLN A 32 -18.19 -5.18 -1.73
CA GLN A 32 -17.10 -5.97 -2.30
C GLN A 32 -16.58 -5.28 -3.55
N ARG A 33 -15.26 -5.16 -3.67
CA ARG A 33 -14.58 -4.58 -4.83
C ARG A 33 -13.79 -5.68 -5.53
N THR A 34 -13.97 -5.78 -6.85
CA THR A 34 -13.13 -6.66 -7.66
C THR A 34 -11.75 -6.03 -7.87
N VAL A 35 -10.72 -6.78 -7.49
CA VAL A 35 -9.31 -6.48 -7.72
C VAL A 35 -8.77 -7.51 -8.70
N SER A 36 -8.10 -7.02 -9.74
CA SER A 36 -7.38 -7.85 -10.69
C SER A 36 -5.90 -7.56 -10.66
N GLY A 37 -5.12 -8.36 -11.37
CA GLY A 37 -3.69 -8.13 -11.52
C GLY A 37 -3.01 -9.30 -12.19
N THR A 38 -1.71 -9.17 -12.37
CA THR A 38 -0.83 -10.20 -12.92
C THR A 38 0.26 -10.53 -11.92
N VAL A 39 0.54 -11.81 -11.76
CA VAL A 39 1.67 -12.29 -10.96
C VAL A 39 2.80 -12.71 -11.89
N THR A 40 3.99 -12.17 -11.65
CA THR A 40 5.21 -12.50 -12.41
C THR A 40 6.33 -13.00 -11.51
N SER A 41 7.27 -13.74 -12.09
CA SER A 41 8.48 -14.18 -11.41
C SER A 41 9.55 -13.09 -11.44
N ALA A 42 10.24 -12.86 -10.32
CA ALA A 42 11.35 -11.90 -10.24
C ALA A 42 12.58 -12.32 -11.08
N ALA A 43 12.74 -13.62 -11.32
CA ALA A 43 13.93 -14.15 -11.99
C ALA A 43 13.99 -13.79 -13.48
N ASP A 44 12.84 -13.75 -14.14
CA ASP A 44 12.71 -13.72 -15.60
C ASP A 44 11.53 -12.87 -16.09
N ASN A 45 10.77 -12.24 -15.18
CA ASN A 45 9.55 -11.48 -15.47
C ASN A 45 8.48 -12.29 -16.22
N THR A 46 8.51 -13.62 -16.12
CA THR A 46 7.50 -14.46 -16.77
C THR A 46 6.22 -14.51 -15.94
N PRO A 47 5.04 -14.57 -16.57
CA PRO A 47 3.79 -14.74 -15.85
C PRO A 47 3.73 -16.09 -15.14
N MET A 48 3.21 -16.10 -13.92
CA MET A 48 3.18 -17.29 -13.07
C MET A 48 1.76 -17.84 -12.94
N ALA A 49 1.54 -19.03 -13.49
CA ALA A 49 0.29 -19.77 -13.35
C ALA A 49 0.24 -20.57 -12.04
N GLY A 50 -0.96 -20.70 -11.45
CA GLY A 50 -1.18 -21.50 -10.24
C GLY A 50 -0.71 -20.85 -8.94
N VAL A 51 -0.40 -19.56 -8.94
CA VAL A 51 -0.15 -18.77 -7.71
C VAL A 51 -1.47 -18.63 -6.97
N ASN A 52 -1.44 -18.92 -5.67
CA ASN A 52 -2.59 -18.80 -4.80
C ASN A 52 -2.68 -17.36 -4.25
N VAL A 53 -3.80 -16.68 -4.54
CA VAL A 53 -4.09 -15.30 -4.16
C VAL A 53 -5.26 -15.29 -3.19
N ILE A 54 -5.01 -14.98 -1.92
CA ILE A 54 -6.01 -15.05 -0.84
C ILE A 54 -6.17 -13.70 -0.15
N GLU A 55 -7.40 -13.32 0.18
CA GLU A 55 -7.66 -12.21 1.11
C GLU A 55 -7.29 -12.63 2.54
N LYS A 56 -6.32 -11.93 3.14
CA LYS A 56 -5.74 -12.23 4.45
C LYS A 56 -6.82 -12.37 5.53
N GLY A 57 -6.74 -13.46 6.28
CA GLY A 57 -7.69 -13.76 7.36
C GLY A 57 -9.00 -14.39 6.88
N THR A 58 -9.15 -14.63 5.58
CA THR A 58 -10.29 -15.33 5.00
C THR A 58 -9.85 -16.58 4.24
N LEU A 59 -10.83 -17.39 3.82
CA LEU A 59 -10.64 -18.47 2.86
C LEU A 59 -11.00 -18.03 1.43
N HIS A 60 -11.25 -16.75 1.22
CA HIS A 60 -11.62 -16.22 -0.07
C HIS A 60 -10.37 -15.97 -0.91
N GLY A 61 -10.23 -16.74 -1.98
CA GLY A 61 -9.07 -16.64 -2.85
C GLY A 61 -9.30 -17.28 -4.20
N VAL A 62 -8.36 -17.03 -5.09
CA VAL A 62 -8.33 -17.54 -6.47
C VAL A 62 -6.90 -17.98 -6.81
N MET A 63 -6.77 -18.84 -7.80
CA MET A 63 -5.48 -19.17 -8.40
C MET A 63 -5.28 -18.36 -9.68
N THR A 64 -4.03 -17.99 -9.98
CA THR A 64 -3.69 -17.33 -11.24
C THR A 64 -3.86 -18.30 -12.43
N ASP A 65 -4.27 -17.75 -13.57
CA ASP A 65 -4.43 -18.48 -14.83
C ASP A 65 -3.10 -18.71 -15.57
N ALA A 66 -3.15 -19.26 -16.79
CA ALA A 66 -1.97 -19.53 -17.61
C ALA A 66 -1.17 -18.26 -18.01
N ASP A 67 -1.82 -17.09 -18.04
CA ASP A 67 -1.20 -15.80 -18.30
C ASP A 67 -0.76 -15.11 -16.99
N GLY A 68 -0.82 -15.81 -15.85
CA GLY A 68 -0.51 -15.26 -14.52
C GLY A 68 -1.53 -14.24 -14.00
N LYS A 69 -2.70 -14.11 -14.63
CA LYS A 69 -3.72 -13.14 -14.23
C LYS A 69 -4.61 -13.70 -13.14
N TYR A 70 -5.15 -12.81 -12.31
CA TYR A 70 -6.17 -13.14 -11.33
C TYR A 70 -7.24 -12.05 -11.25
N SER A 71 -8.39 -12.42 -10.70
CA SER A 71 -9.48 -11.51 -10.38
C SER A 71 -10.21 -12.02 -9.13
N LEU A 72 -10.19 -11.23 -8.06
CA LEU A 72 -10.77 -11.58 -6.76
C LEU A 72 -11.60 -10.40 -6.24
N SER A 73 -12.82 -10.67 -5.78
CA SER A 73 -13.62 -9.68 -5.07
C SER A 73 -13.20 -9.65 -3.60
N VAL A 74 -12.75 -8.49 -3.11
CA VAL A 74 -12.26 -8.33 -1.75
C VAL A 74 -13.03 -7.26 -0.99
N SER A 75 -12.94 -7.30 0.33
CA SER A 75 -13.46 -6.25 1.20
C SER A 75 -12.62 -4.97 1.08
N ASP A 76 -13.19 -3.81 1.42
CA ASP A 76 -12.42 -2.58 1.51
C ASP A 76 -11.32 -2.71 2.58
N GLY A 77 -10.10 -2.26 2.25
CA GLY A 77 -8.93 -2.37 3.14
C GLY A 77 -8.32 -3.78 3.22
N ALA A 78 -8.74 -4.71 2.36
CA ALA A 78 -8.16 -6.05 2.30
C ALA A 78 -6.65 -6.05 2.00
N THR A 79 -5.97 -7.06 2.52
CA THR A 79 -4.59 -7.40 2.17
C THR A 79 -4.61 -8.72 1.41
N LEU A 80 -3.98 -8.75 0.24
CA LEU A 80 -3.83 -9.96 -0.55
C LEU A 80 -2.54 -10.67 -0.18
N VAL A 81 -2.62 -11.98 -0.01
CA VAL A 81 -1.50 -12.88 0.25
C VAL A 81 -1.27 -13.73 -0.99
N PHE A 82 -0.09 -13.59 -1.57
CA PHE A 82 0.36 -14.33 -2.75
C PHE A 82 1.32 -15.42 -2.30
N SER A 83 1.00 -16.66 -2.64
CA SER A 83 1.79 -17.83 -2.23
C SER A 83 1.92 -18.82 -3.38
N PHE A 84 3.12 -19.37 -3.53
CA PHE A 84 3.44 -20.41 -4.49
C PHE A 84 4.56 -21.28 -3.94
N ILE A 85 4.57 -22.57 -4.30
CA ILE A 85 5.55 -23.52 -3.79
C ILE A 85 6.95 -23.10 -4.28
N GLY A 86 7.90 -22.95 -3.36
CA GLY A 86 9.28 -22.54 -3.66
C GLY A 86 9.48 -21.03 -3.85
N MET A 87 8.48 -20.21 -3.57
CA MET A 87 8.54 -18.75 -3.66
C MET A 87 8.28 -18.11 -2.29
N ARG A 88 8.83 -16.92 -2.06
CA ARG A 88 8.54 -16.14 -0.86
C ARG A 88 7.10 -15.65 -0.89
N THR A 89 6.37 -15.93 0.19
CA THR A 89 5.02 -15.40 0.38
C THR A 89 5.07 -13.88 0.44
N ARG A 90 4.24 -13.21 -0.36
CA ARG A 90 4.17 -11.75 -0.41
C ARG A 90 2.80 -11.29 0.02
N GLU A 91 2.77 -10.33 0.94
CA GLU A 91 1.53 -9.68 1.37
C GLU A 91 1.47 -8.27 0.79
N VAL A 92 0.35 -7.91 0.17
CA VAL A 92 0.16 -6.60 -0.46
C VAL A 92 -1.18 -6.00 -0.01
N PRO A 93 -1.18 -4.85 0.68
CA PRO A 93 -2.41 -4.14 1.00
C PRO A 93 -3.01 -3.56 -0.29
N VAL A 94 -4.28 -3.86 -0.57
CA VAL A 94 -4.98 -3.39 -1.78
C VAL A 94 -5.21 -1.87 -1.72
N GLY A 95 -5.54 -1.36 -0.52
CA GLY A 95 -5.91 0.04 -0.33
C GLY A 95 -7.07 0.45 -1.24
N ASN A 96 -6.84 1.42 -2.12
CA ASN A 96 -7.84 1.91 -3.08
C ASN A 96 -7.61 1.42 -4.52
N GLN A 97 -6.65 0.52 -4.72
CA GLN A 97 -6.28 0.05 -6.05
C GLN A 97 -7.28 -1.01 -6.56
N ARG A 98 -7.54 -1.00 -7.87
CA ARG A 98 -8.32 -2.05 -8.56
C ARG A 98 -7.44 -3.03 -9.31
N VAL A 99 -6.20 -2.63 -9.59
CA VAL A 99 -5.19 -3.44 -10.26
C VAL A 99 -3.98 -3.51 -9.34
N VAL A 100 -3.54 -4.71 -9.01
CA VAL A 100 -2.37 -4.95 -8.14
C VAL A 100 -1.50 -5.99 -8.83
N ASP A 101 -0.46 -5.54 -9.52
CA ASP A 101 0.53 -6.44 -10.11
C ASP A 101 1.61 -6.78 -9.08
N VAL A 102 2.01 -8.06 -9.04
CA VAL A 102 2.92 -8.55 -8.01
C VAL A 102 4.02 -9.40 -8.64
N THR A 103 5.25 -9.13 -8.23
CA THR A 103 6.40 -9.97 -8.57
C THR A 103 6.75 -10.85 -7.38
N LEU A 104 6.82 -12.15 -7.58
CA LEU A 104 7.23 -13.12 -6.57
C LEU A 104 8.72 -13.43 -6.70
N GLU A 105 9.40 -13.44 -5.56
CA GLU A 105 10.80 -13.83 -5.45
C GLU A 105 10.90 -15.31 -5.10
N SER A 106 11.91 -15.99 -5.64
CA SER A 106 12.21 -17.36 -5.25
C SER A 106 12.62 -17.40 -3.77
N ASP A 107 12.17 -18.44 -3.07
CA ASP A 107 12.57 -18.67 -1.69
C ASP A 107 13.95 -19.34 -1.66
N VAL A 108 14.96 -18.57 -2.08
CA VAL A 108 16.36 -18.96 -1.91
C VAL A 108 16.77 -18.49 -0.52
N LEU A 109 16.97 -19.44 0.38
CA LEU A 109 17.52 -19.20 1.72
C LEU A 109 18.79 -18.34 1.62
N GLY A 110 18.72 -17.02 1.93
CA GLY A 110 19.92 -16.23 2.20
C GLY A 110 20.19 -14.91 1.45
N LEU A 111 19.18 -14.17 0.98
CA LEU A 111 19.33 -12.71 0.87
C LEU A 111 18.15 -12.00 1.53
N ASP A 112 18.38 -11.51 2.75
CA ASP A 112 17.70 -10.32 3.26
C ASP A 112 18.27 -9.13 2.49
N GLU A 113 17.83 -8.93 1.25
CA GLU A 113 18.04 -7.64 0.61
C GLU A 113 17.08 -6.66 1.28
N VAL A 114 17.58 -6.03 2.34
CA VAL A 114 16.97 -4.87 2.96
C VAL A 114 16.91 -3.79 1.88
N VAL A 115 15.83 -3.74 1.11
CA VAL A 115 15.49 -2.57 0.32
C VAL A 115 15.06 -1.51 1.33
N VAL A 116 16.05 -0.78 1.85
CA VAL A 116 15.84 0.54 2.42
C VAL A 116 15.29 1.36 1.28
N ILE A 117 13.96 1.51 1.23
CA ILE A 117 13.35 2.47 0.34
C ILE A 117 13.74 3.85 0.90
N GLY A 118 14.91 4.31 0.46
CA GLY A 118 15.43 5.65 0.71
C GLY A 118 14.55 6.66 0.00
N TYR A 119 13.34 6.89 0.52
CA TYR A 119 12.66 8.15 0.25
C TYR A 119 13.37 9.20 1.08
N GLY A 120 14.28 9.92 0.42
CA GLY A 120 14.84 11.15 0.95
C GLY A 120 13.70 12.05 1.42
N SER A 121 13.58 12.22 2.73
CA SER A 121 12.80 13.33 3.25
C SER A 121 13.62 14.58 2.98
N VAL A 122 13.31 15.27 1.88
CA VAL A 122 13.80 16.63 1.68
C VAL A 122 13.01 17.50 2.65
N LYS A 123 13.43 17.52 3.91
CA LYS A 123 12.93 18.50 4.87
C LYS A 123 13.54 19.85 4.48
N ARG A 124 12.83 20.61 3.64
CA ARG A 124 13.00 22.07 3.59
C ARG A 124 12.52 22.63 4.93
N SER A 125 13.43 22.70 5.89
CA SER A 125 13.37 23.63 7.00
C SER A 125 14.71 23.57 7.69
N ASP A 126 15.63 24.44 7.26
CA ASP A 126 16.55 25.17 8.14
C ASP A 126 17.15 26.34 7.33
N LEU A 127 16.24 27.15 6.77
CA LEU A 127 16.52 28.56 6.55
C LEU A 127 16.49 29.23 7.93
N THR A 128 17.65 29.42 8.55
CA THR A 128 18.04 30.51 9.48
C THR A 128 19.25 30.10 10.33
N GLY A 129 20.37 29.82 9.67
CA GLY A 129 21.70 29.83 10.32
C GLY A 129 22.39 31.15 10.01
N SER A 130 21.89 32.24 10.58
CA SER A 130 22.59 33.54 10.52
C SER A 130 23.86 33.47 11.37
N VAL A 131 24.86 34.21 10.89
CA VAL A 131 26.11 34.67 11.52
C VAL A 131 27.28 33.68 11.68
N GLY A 132 28.36 34.01 10.98
CA GLY A 132 29.68 33.41 11.13
C GLY A 132 30.66 33.85 10.04
N SER A 133 30.76 35.16 9.79
CA SER A 133 31.85 35.73 8.98
C SER A 133 33.18 35.43 9.65
N ILE A 134 33.97 34.52 9.11
CA ILE A 134 35.44 34.58 9.26
C ILE A 134 36.06 34.36 7.88
N SER A 135 36.52 35.48 7.32
CA SER A 135 37.51 35.54 6.26
C SER A 135 38.86 35.09 6.81
N ALA A 136 39.31 33.88 6.49
CA ALA A 136 40.72 33.52 6.63
C ALA A 136 41.49 33.97 5.38
N LYS A 137 41.54 35.29 5.20
CA LYS A 137 42.59 35.96 4.42
C LYS A 137 43.85 35.88 5.29
N GLU A 138 44.50 34.72 5.27
CA GLU A 138 45.83 34.52 5.84
C GLU A 138 46.51 33.34 5.12
N LEU A 139 46.50 33.43 3.78
CA LEU A 139 47.54 32.78 2.97
C LEU A 139 48.79 33.66 3.06
N GLU A 140 49.57 33.53 4.12
CA GLU A 140 50.95 34.04 4.16
C GLU A 140 51.71 33.40 5.33
N ALA A 141 52.97 33.04 5.08
CA ALA A 141 53.95 32.43 6.00
C ALA A 141 53.92 30.90 6.17
N ILE A 142 54.31 30.18 5.11
CA ILE A 142 55.20 29.02 5.29
C ILE A 142 56.55 29.35 4.65
N PRO A 143 57.59 29.73 5.43
CA PRO A 143 58.94 29.77 4.91
C PRO A 143 59.41 28.33 4.72
N ILE A 144 59.44 27.86 3.47
CA ILE A 144 60.19 26.67 3.10
C ILE A 144 61.67 26.97 3.23
N VAL A 145 62.24 26.57 4.38
CA VAL A 145 63.68 26.50 4.58
C VAL A 145 64.28 25.50 3.58
N THR A 146 65.17 26.03 2.77
CA THR A 146 65.96 25.38 1.73
C THR A 146 66.89 24.33 2.35
N VAL A 147 66.88 23.09 1.85
CA VAL A 147 67.82 22.03 2.25
C VAL A 147 68.57 21.43 1.04
N GLU A 148 68.66 22.15 -0.08
CA GLU A 148 69.21 21.59 -1.33
C GLU A 148 70.39 22.37 -1.93
N GLN A 149 71.26 22.93 -1.08
CA GLN A 149 72.53 23.52 -1.55
C GLN A 149 73.75 23.01 -0.78
N SER A 150 73.71 21.72 -0.40
CA SER A 150 74.86 20.99 0.15
C SER A 150 75.55 20.07 -0.88
N MET A 151 75.20 20.13 -2.17
CA MET A 151 75.80 19.25 -3.18
C MET A 151 76.14 19.99 -4.49
N ARG A 152 76.90 21.09 -4.41
CA ARG A 152 78.05 21.45 -5.27
C ARG A 152 78.59 22.84 -4.95
#